data_AF-A0ABD1DYM1-F1
#
_entry.id   AF-A0ABD1DYM1-F1
#
_cell.length_a   1.000
_cell.length_b   1.000
_cell.length_c   1.000
_cell.angle_alpha   90.00
_cell.angle_beta   90.00
_cell.angle_gamma   90.00
#
_symmetry.space_group_name_H-M   'P 1'
#
loop_
_entity.id
_entity.type
_entity.pdbx_description
1 polymer ?
#
loop_
_entity_poly.entity_id
_entity_poly.type
_entity_poly.pdbx_seq_one_letter_code
_entity_poly.pdbx_strand_id
1 'polypeptide(L)'
;MKSVRAFAARVQAKFDKIHILFNNAGVMCVPYKLTDDGFESHMAINYYGHFLLTHLLLPQLRAAGTPEARSRIVNVSSCVNKVGEIDYADINR
;
A
#
# COMPACT_ATOMS: atom_id res chain seq x y z
N MET A 1 -10.12 3.80 5.41
CA MET A 1 -9.92 3.26 4.05
C MET A 1 -10.56 4.10 2.96
N LYS A 2 -11.55 4.96 3.28
CA LYS A 2 -12.20 5.89 2.34
C LYS A 2 -11.22 6.73 1.50
N SER A 3 -10.18 7.29 2.12
CA SER A 3 -9.18 8.12 1.43
C SER A 3 -8.46 7.38 0.30
N VAL A 4 -8.05 6.11 0.54
CA VAL A 4 -7.38 5.26 -0.46
C VAL A 4 -8.29 5.03 -1.67
N ARG A 5 -9.56 4.68 -1.43
CA ARG A 5 -10.55 4.47 -2.50
C ARG A 5 -10.80 5.75 -3.31
N ALA A 6 -10.94 6.88 -2.62
CA ALA A 6 -11.14 8.17 -3.27
C ALA A 6 -9.92 8.59 -4.11
N PHE A 7 -8.71 8.34 -3.62
CA PHE A 7 -7.48 8.57 -4.38
C PHE A 7 -7.42 7.67 -5.61
N ALA A 8 -7.64 6.37 -5.45
CA ALA A 8 -7.64 5.43 -6.57
C ALA A 8 -8.65 5.85 -7.65
N ALA A 9 -9.88 6.18 -7.28
CA ALA A 9 -10.90 6.65 -8.22
C ALA A 9 -10.44 7.88 -9.04
N ARG A 10 -9.79 8.86 -8.38
CA ARG A 10 -9.24 10.04 -9.09
C ARG A 10 -8.11 9.67 -10.05
N VAL A 11 -7.25 8.74 -9.67
CA VAL A 11 -6.15 8.25 -10.53
C VAL A 11 -6.73 7.52 -11.74
N GLN A 12 -7.68 6.61 -11.52
CA GLN A 12 -8.34 5.84 -12.58
C GLN A 12 -9.08 6.74 -13.58
N ALA A 13 -9.70 7.84 -13.09
CA ALA A 13 -10.36 8.82 -13.96
C ALA A 13 -9.39 9.68 -14.78
N LYS A 14 -8.12 9.78 -14.36
CA LYS A 14 -7.12 10.66 -14.98
C LYS A 14 -6.13 9.91 -15.89
N PHE A 15 -5.85 8.64 -15.59
CA PHE A 15 -4.81 7.88 -16.25
C PHE A 15 -5.30 6.48 -16.61
N ASP A 16 -5.25 6.15 -17.89
CA ASP A 16 -5.58 4.81 -18.40
C ASP A 16 -4.50 3.78 -18.08
N LYS A 17 -3.25 4.24 -17.85
CA LYS A 17 -2.07 3.41 -17.66
C LYS A 17 -1.20 3.91 -16.52
N ILE A 18 -0.71 2.99 -15.70
CA ILE A 18 0.27 3.25 -14.65
C ILE A 18 1.45 2.31 -14.86
N HIS A 19 2.62 2.86 -15.18
CA HIS A 19 3.81 2.03 -15.42
C HIS A 19 4.46 1.57 -14.12
N ILE A 20 4.47 2.42 -13.09
CA ILE A 20 5.11 2.11 -11.81
C ILE A 20 4.24 2.60 -10.65
N LEU A 21 4.02 1.74 -9.67
CA LEU A 21 3.42 2.07 -8.38
C LEU A 21 4.47 1.89 -7.28
N PHE A 22 4.77 2.95 -6.53
CA PHE A 22 5.64 2.91 -5.37
C PHE A 22 4.82 2.95 -4.08
N ASN A 23 4.78 1.83 -3.37
CA ASN A 23 4.24 1.71 -2.03
C ASN A 23 5.35 2.02 -1.02
N ASN A 24 5.56 3.31 -0.77
CA ASN A 24 6.64 3.83 0.09
C ASN A 24 6.12 4.56 1.34
N ALA A 25 4.87 5.04 1.34
CA ALA A 25 4.36 5.84 2.45
C ALA A 25 4.32 4.99 3.73
N GLY A 26 4.95 5.45 4.80
CA GLY A 26 4.94 4.73 6.05
C GLY A 26 5.18 5.61 7.26
N VAL A 27 4.68 5.16 8.40
CA VAL A 27 4.91 5.75 9.73
C VAL A 27 5.67 4.76 10.62
N MET A 28 6.42 5.30 11.57
CA MET A 28 7.19 4.54 12.55
C MET A 28 7.28 5.37 13.84
N CYS A 29 7.34 4.70 15.00
CA CYS A 29 7.47 5.34 16.31
C CYS A 29 6.35 6.36 16.63
N VAL A 30 5.14 6.13 16.10
CA VAL A 30 3.95 6.90 16.47
C VAL A 30 3.17 6.18 17.59
N PRO A 31 2.45 6.90 18.46
CA PRO A 31 1.64 6.27 19.50
C PRO A 31 0.61 5.30 18.92
N TYR A 32 0.32 4.21 19.64
CA TYR A 32 -0.74 3.28 19.27
C TYR A 32 -2.07 4.02 19.09
N LYS A 33 -2.71 3.78 17.95
CA LYS A 33 -4.01 4.37 17.64
C LYS A 33 -4.76 3.48 16.67
N LEU A 34 -6.08 3.41 16.84
CA LEU A 34 -6.98 2.85 15.85
C LEU A 34 -7.42 3.92 14.84
N THR A 35 -7.46 3.53 13.57
CA THR A 35 -8.09 4.31 12.50
C THR A 35 -9.61 4.29 12.65
N ASP A 36 -10.30 5.17 11.92
CA ASP A 36 -11.78 5.20 11.91
C ASP A 36 -12.41 3.88 11.43
N ASP A 37 -11.67 3.05 10.71
CA ASP A 37 -12.10 1.72 10.27
C ASP A 37 -11.73 0.60 11.27
N GLY A 38 -11.19 0.94 12.44
CA GLY A 38 -10.88 -0.02 13.52
C GLY A 38 -9.54 -0.75 13.38
N PHE A 39 -8.68 -0.39 12.43
CA PHE A 39 -7.34 -0.98 12.28
C PHE A 39 -6.28 -0.23 13.06
N GLU A 40 -5.28 -0.93 13.59
CA GLU A 40 -4.05 -0.32 14.13
C GLU A 40 -3.38 0.54 13.04
N SER A 41 -2.92 1.73 13.43
CA SER A 41 -2.42 2.78 12.55
C SER A 41 -1.24 2.38 11.65
N HIS A 42 -0.21 1.69 12.17
CA HIS A 42 0.92 1.23 11.37
C HIS A 42 0.46 0.20 10.35
N MET A 43 -0.35 -0.77 10.76
CA MET A 43 -0.92 -1.78 9.86
C MET A 43 -1.82 -1.14 8.79
N ALA A 44 -2.65 -0.18 9.18
CA ALA A 44 -3.53 0.54 8.26
C ALA A 44 -2.75 1.35 7.21
N ILE A 45 -1.69 2.06 7.63
CA ILE A 45 -0.92 2.96 6.77
C ILE A 45 0.11 2.19 5.95
N ASN A 46 0.98 1.43 6.60
CA ASN A 46 2.16 0.84 5.98
C ASN A 46 1.81 -0.40 5.15
N TYR A 47 0.69 -1.08 5.45
CA TYR A 47 0.34 -2.35 4.84
C TYR A 47 -1.04 -2.36 4.17
N TYR A 48 -2.14 -2.29 4.94
CA TYR A 48 -3.49 -2.43 4.39
C TYR A 48 -3.84 -1.36 3.35
N GLY A 49 -3.42 -0.11 3.59
CA GLY A 49 -3.59 0.99 2.64
C GLY A 49 -2.88 0.73 1.31
N HIS A 50 -1.61 0.32 1.36
CA HIS A 50 -0.83 -0.05 0.17
C HIS A 50 -1.41 -1.27 -0.56
N PHE A 51 -1.82 -2.30 0.18
CA PHE A 51 -2.46 -3.49 -0.37
C PHE A 51 -3.74 -3.12 -1.14
N LEU A 52 -4.63 -2.36 -0.51
CA LEU A 52 -5.88 -1.91 -1.11
C LEU A 52 -5.61 -1.02 -2.34
N LEU A 53 -4.68 -0.07 -2.23
CA LEU A 53 -4.34 0.82 -3.34
C LEU A 53 -3.84 0.04 -4.56
N THR A 54 -2.92 -0.89 -4.32
CA THR A 54 -2.36 -1.77 -5.36
C THR A 54 -3.48 -2.55 -6.03
N HIS A 55 -4.36 -3.18 -5.26
CA HIS A 55 -5.47 -3.96 -5.79
C HIS A 55 -6.41 -3.10 -6.65
N LEU A 56 -6.75 -1.89 -6.21
CA LEU A 56 -7.62 -0.98 -6.96
C LEU A 56 -6.98 -0.51 -8.28
N LEU A 57 -5.65 -0.32 -8.31
CA LEU A 57 -4.93 0.17 -9.49
C LEU A 57 -4.38 -0.95 -10.40
N LEU A 58 -4.63 -2.21 -10.07
CA LEU A 58 -4.24 -3.36 -10.90
C LEU A 58 -4.68 -3.24 -12.37
N PRO A 59 -5.91 -2.77 -12.71
CA PRO A 59 -6.30 -2.63 -14.11
C PRO A 59 -5.37 -1.70 -14.90
N GLN A 60 -5.04 -0.53 -14.34
CA GLN A 60 -4.16 0.46 -14.98
C GLN A 60 -2.71 -0.02 -15.07
N LEU A 61 -2.25 -0.77 -14.06
CA LEU A 61 -0.93 -1.42 -14.08
C LEU A 61 -0.85 -2.47 -15.20
N ARG A 62 -1.86 -3.35 -15.29
CA ARG A 62 -1.94 -4.37 -16.36
C ARG A 62 -2.02 -3.74 -17.75
N ALA A 63 -2.79 -2.66 -17.91
CA ALA A 63 -2.90 -1.93 -19.18
C ALA A 63 -1.56 -1.29 -19.63
N ALA A 64 -0.66 -1.01 -18.69
CA ALA A 64 0.66 -0.46 -18.98
C ALA A 64 1.72 -1.54 -19.30
N GLY A 65 1.52 -2.77 -18.85
CA GLY A 65 2.45 -3.88 -19.09
C GLY A 65 2.32 -4.46 -20.50
N THR A 66 3.44 -4.54 -21.22
CA THR A 66 3.59 -5.28 -22.47
C THR A 66 4.69 -6.34 -22.33
N PRO A 67 4.83 -7.29 -23.28
CA PRO A 67 5.95 -8.23 -23.28
C PRO A 67 7.33 -7.54 -23.29
N GLU A 68 7.43 -6.38 -23.93
CA GLU A 68 8.66 -5.59 -24.09
C GLU A 68 8.91 -4.63 -22.91
N ALA A 69 7.84 -4.15 -22.26
CA ALA A 69 7.91 -3.19 -21.17
C ALA A 69 6.97 -3.56 -20.02
N ARG A 70 7.52 -4.06 -18.92
CA ARG A 70 6.73 -4.50 -17.75
C ARG A 70 6.38 -3.32 -16.85
N SER A 71 5.11 -3.21 -16.48
CA SER A 71 4.69 -2.40 -15.32
C SER A 71 5.27 -2.97 -14.02
N ARG A 72 5.49 -2.14 -13.01
CA ARG A 72 6.10 -2.58 -11.73
C ARG A 72 5.34 -2.06 -10.52
N ILE A 73 5.22 -2.91 -9.51
CA ILE A 73 4.83 -2.53 -8.16
C ILE A 73 6.09 -2.65 -7.29
N VAL A 74 6.46 -1.58 -6.60
CA VAL A 74 7.61 -1.53 -5.72
C VAL A 74 7.12 -1.31 -4.29
N ASN A 75 7.31 -2.31 -3.44
CA ASN A 75 7.04 -2.20 -2.00
C ASN A 75 8.35 -1.88 -1.29
N VAL A 76 8.38 -0.80 -0.53
CA VAL A 76 9.55 -0.39 0.24
C VAL A 76 9.45 -0.96 1.65
N SER A 77 10.53 -1.58 2.12
CA SER A 77 10.68 -2.00 3.51
C SER A 77 11.83 -1.25 4.19
N SER A 78 11.88 -1.31 5.52
CA SER A 78 12.99 -0.81 6.32
C SER A 78 13.96 -1.94 6.67
N CYS A 79 15.23 -1.62 6.90
CA CYS A 79 16.23 -2.58 7.40
C CYS A 79 15.85 -3.19 8.76
N VAL A 80 14.96 -2.55 9.52
CA VAL A 80 14.42 -3.07 10.78
C VAL A 80 13.68 -4.39 10.58
N ASN A 81 13.18 -4.67 9.37
CA ASN A 81 12.56 -5.96 9.06
C ASN A 81 13.50 -7.17 9.23
N LYS A 82 14.83 -6.95 9.29
CA LYS A 82 15.83 -8.00 9.48
C LYS A 82 16.02 -8.39 10.95
N VAL A 83 15.63 -7.52 11.87
CA VAL A 83 15.86 -7.68 13.31
C VAL A 83 14.57 -7.65 14.13
N GLY A 84 13.44 -7.25 13.53
CA GLY A 84 12.12 -7.31 14.15
C GLY A 84 11.59 -8.74 14.20
N GLU A 85 10.85 -9.04 15.24
CA GLU A 85 10.11 -10.30 15.40
C GLU A 85 8.60 -10.02 15.28
N ILE A 86 7.85 -11.00 14.77
CA ILE A 86 6.40 -10.91 14.66
C ILE A 86 5.79 -11.69 15.83
N ASP A 87 4.96 -11.04 16.63
CA ASP A 87 4.05 -11.71 17.54
C ASP A 87 2.88 -12.27 16.74
N TYR A 88 2.90 -13.57 16.43
CA TYR A 88 1.83 -14.21 15.67
C TYR A 88 0.51 -14.33 16.44
N ALA A 89 0.53 -14.17 17.77
CA ALA A 89 -0.69 -14.13 18.57
C ALA A 89 -1.39 -12.76 18.48
N ASP A 90 -0.63 -11.69 18.25
CA ASP A 90 -1.15 -10.36 17.94
C ASP A 90 -0.23 -9.61 16.99
N ILE A 91 -0.58 -9.63 15.70
CA ILE A 91 0.18 -8.99 14.64
C ILE A 91 0.12 -7.44 14.67
N ASN A 92 -0.63 -6.85 15.60
CA ASN A 92 -0.72 -5.39 15.77
C ASN A 92 0.17 -4.87 16.90
N ARG A 93 0.96 -5.74 17.52
CA ARG A 93 1.77 -5.44 18.70
C ARG A 93 3.19 -5.00 18.36
#